data_AF-A0A0G9MYF6-F1
#
_entry.id   AF-A0A0G9MYF6-F1
#
_cell.length_a   1.000
_cell.length_b   1.000
_cell.length_c   1.000
_cell.angle_alpha   90.00
_cell.angle_beta   90.00
_cell.angle_gamma   90.00
#
_symmetry.space_group_name_H-M   'P 1'
#
loop_
_entity.id
_entity.type
_entity.pdbx_description
1 polymer ?
#
loop_
_entity_poly.entity_id
_entity_poly.type
_entity_poly.pdbx_seq_one_letter_code
_entity_poly.pdbx_strand_id
1 'polypeptide(L)'
;MRSLLTLGLLAVSACVVTPPGGEPGALPSLAARQDAPRLAMMEHVLARYFSADITDRPTVCAAVHEGREAVALSPEDETALIARFPQLAPFARCTPTAEGWMDRETEEPALVHTIHGFTCPSATRCTGYASYNVRGAVSPSYLLTAEWRGGEWHFTTDPQIMAQ
;
A
#
# COMPACT_ATOMS: atom_id res chain seq x y z
N MET A 1 63.44 -14.84 39.68
CA MET A 1 62.67 -14.52 38.46
C MET A 1 61.19 -14.75 38.74
N ARG A 2 60.38 -13.68 38.76
CA ARG A 2 58.98 -13.63 38.29
C ARG A 2 58.39 -12.26 38.66
N SER A 3 58.49 -11.33 37.71
CA SER A 3 57.68 -10.11 37.66
C SER A 3 56.22 -10.48 37.40
N LEU A 4 55.29 -9.83 38.08
CA LEU A 4 53.87 -9.80 37.70
C LEU A 4 53.47 -8.33 37.51
N LEU A 5 53.43 -7.93 36.24
CA LEU A 5 52.74 -6.71 35.79
C LEU A 5 51.23 -6.93 35.94
N THR A 6 50.54 -6.04 36.63
CA THR A 6 49.07 -5.97 36.62
C THR A 6 48.64 -4.77 35.79
N LEU A 7 48.12 -5.07 34.59
CA LEU A 7 47.53 -4.11 33.65
C LEU A 7 46.14 -3.70 34.14
N GLY A 8 45.82 -2.41 34.08
CA GLY A 8 44.53 -1.86 34.49
C GLY A 8 43.41 -2.07 33.47
N LEU A 9 42.18 -1.89 33.94
CA LEU A 9 40.99 -1.69 33.10
C LEU A 9 40.21 -0.48 33.63
N LEU A 10 40.23 0.61 32.86
CA LEU A 10 39.35 1.77 33.00
C LEU A 10 38.01 1.42 32.33
N ALA A 11 36.93 1.31 33.10
CA ALA A 11 35.59 1.14 32.57
C ALA A 11 34.99 2.51 32.22
N VAL A 12 34.88 2.81 30.93
CA VAL A 12 34.15 3.99 30.43
C VAL A 12 32.69 3.58 30.25
N SER A 13 31.82 3.98 31.17
CA SER A 13 30.37 3.86 31.00
C SER A 13 29.90 4.84 29.94
N ALA A 14 29.62 4.35 28.73
CA ALA A 14 28.90 5.08 27.71
C ALA A 14 27.38 4.98 27.99
N CYS A 15 26.76 6.10 28.38
CA CYS A 15 25.31 6.22 28.41
C CYS A 15 24.79 6.25 26.97
N VAL A 16 24.18 5.15 26.51
CA VAL A 16 23.49 5.12 25.22
C VAL A 16 22.17 5.86 25.39
N VAL A 17 22.05 7.04 24.79
CA VAL A 17 20.78 7.77 24.67
C VAL A 17 19.96 7.06 23.61
N THR A 18 18.88 6.39 24.02
CA THR A 18 17.90 5.78 23.10
C THR A 18 16.99 6.88 22.56
N PRO A 19 16.90 7.12 21.24
CA PRO A 19 15.91 8.05 20.70
C PRO A 19 14.49 7.49 20.93
N PRO A 20 13.48 8.35 21.14
CA PRO A 20 12.12 7.90 21.37
C PRO A 20 11.46 7.51 20.03
N GLY A 21 10.83 6.34 20.01
CA GLY A 21 9.65 6.09 19.17
C GLY A 21 9.89 5.61 17.75
N GLY A 22 10.38 4.38 17.59
CA GLY A 22 10.05 3.54 16.44
C GLY A 22 9.79 2.14 16.97
N GLU A 23 8.55 1.63 16.85
CA GLU A 23 8.29 0.23 17.17
C GLU A 23 9.23 -0.65 16.34
N PRO A 24 10.07 -1.49 16.95
CA PRO A 24 10.90 -2.41 16.21
C PRO A 24 9.98 -3.42 15.51
N GLY A 25 9.72 -3.22 14.21
CA GLY A 25 8.96 -4.17 13.41
C GLY A 25 7.90 -3.58 12.45
N ALA A 26 7.60 -2.28 12.50
CA ALA A 26 6.69 -1.69 11.53
C ALA A 26 7.37 -1.57 10.15
N LEU A 27 6.77 -2.16 9.11
CA LEU A 27 7.26 -2.00 7.74
C LEU A 27 7.28 -0.50 7.38
N PRO A 28 8.34 -0.01 6.70
CA PRO A 28 8.40 1.37 6.26
C PRO A 28 7.19 1.68 5.37
N SER A 29 6.66 2.90 5.51
CA SER A 29 5.52 3.35 4.70
C SER A 29 5.88 3.31 3.22
N LEU A 30 4.99 2.79 2.37
CA LEU A 30 5.20 2.86 0.92
C LEU A 30 5.07 4.32 0.44
N ALA A 31 4.34 5.16 1.18
CA ALA A 31 4.34 6.61 1.02
C ALA A 31 5.72 7.25 1.16
N ALA A 32 6.71 6.62 1.81
CA ALA A 32 8.08 7.14 1.87
C ALA A 32 8.91 6.86 0.60
N ARG A 33 8.39 6.07 -0.35
CA ARG A 33 9.05 5.78 -1.63
C ARG A 33 8.73 6.86 -2.66
N GLN A 34 9.63 7.83 -2.82
CA GLN A 34 9.43 8.92 -3.79
C GLN A 34 9.30 8.40 -5.24
N ASP A 35 9.95 7.30 -5.58
CA ASP A 35 9.97 6.69 -6.91
C ASP A 35 8.73 5.82 -7.21
N ALA A 36 7.87 5.56 -6.23
CA ALA A 36 6.70 4.70 -6.36
C ALA A 36 5.36 5.38 -5.97
N PRO A 37 5.01 6.55 -6.53
CA PRO A 37 3.78 7.29 -6.18
C PRO A 37 2.49 6.49 -6.37
N ARG A 38 2.39 5.67 -7.42
CA ARG A 38 1.19 4.84 -7.67
C ARG A 38 1.01 3.75 -6.62
N LEU A 39 2.12 3.13 -6.18
CA LEU A 39 2.10 2.15 -5.09
C LEU A 39 1.64 2.82 -3.79
N ALA A 40 2.16 4.01 -3.50
CA ALA A 40 1.77 4.79 -2.34
C ALA A 40 0.29 5.19 -2.36
N MET A 41 -0.26 5.53 -3.54
CA MET A 41 -1.70 5.75 -3.71
C MET A 41 -2.51 4.47 -3.41
N MET A 42 -2.08 3.32 -3.92
CA MET A 42 -2.76 2.05 -3.65
C MET A 42 -2.74 1.69 -2.16
N GLU A 43 -1.60 1.88 -1.49
CA GLU A 43 -1.48 1.74 -0.03
C GLU A 43 -2.50 2.63 0.69
N HIS A 44 -2.61 3.91 0.29
CA HIS A 44 -3.57 4.84 0.89
C HIS A 44 -5.01 4.37 0.75
N VAL A 45 -5.40 3.88 -0.45
CA VAL A 45 -6.74 3.33 -0.71
C VAL A 45 -7.02 2.11 0.15
N LEU A 46 -6.09 1.15 0.18
CA LEU A 46 -6.25 -0.09 0.95
C LEU A 46 -6.25 0.16 2.46
N ALA A 47 -5.42 1.07 2.96
CA ALA A 47 -5.42 1.43 4.37
C ALA A 47 -6.77 1.98 4.83
N ARG A 48 -7.41 2.82 4.01
CA ARG A 48 -8.77 3.31 4.27
C ARG A 48 -9.79 2.17 4.26
N TYR A 49 -9.70 1.24 3.31
CA TYR A 49 -10.62 0.10 3.24
C TYR A 49 -10.47 -0.83 4.46
N PHE A 50 -9.24 -1.23 4.78
CA PHE A 50 -9.00 -2.20 5.84
C PHE A 50 -9.19 -1.64 7.26
N SER A 51 -9.13 -0.32 7.44
CA SER A 51 -9.50 0.35 8.70
C SER A 51 -11.01 0.54 8.88
N ALA A 52 -11.81 0.33 7.84
CA ALA A 52 -13.26 0.38 7.95
C ALA A 52 -13.82 -0.87 8.64
N ASP A 53 -14.84 -0.66 9.49
CA ASP A 53 -15.58 -1.72 10.15
C ASP A 53 -16.59 -2.34 9.16
N ILE A 54 -16.13 -3.37 8.45
CA ILE A 54 -16.90 -4.11 7.44
C ILE A 54 -17.04 -5.54 7.94
N THR A 55 -18.27 -5.92 8.29
CA THR A 55 -18.63 -7.32 8.55
C THR A 55 -18.70 -8.09 7.22
N ASP A 56 -18.24 -9.34 7.21
CA ASP A 56 -18.22 -10.22 6.03
C ASP A 56 -17.43 -9.65 4.83
N ARG A 57 -16.17 -9.31 5.10
CA ARG A 57 -15.24 -8.78 4.10
C ARG A 57 -14.99 -9.83 2.99
N PRO A 58 -15.24 -9.52 1.71
CA PRO A 58 -14.89 -10.41 0.61
C PRO A 58 -13.37 -10.54 0.46
N THR A 59 -12.90 -11.47 -0.36
CA THR A 59 -11.52 -11.46 -0.83
C THR A 59 -11.21 -10.14 -1.53
N VAL A 60 -10.11 -9.50 -1.14
CA VAL A 60 -9.70 -8.20 -1.70
C VAL A 60 -8.44 -8.38 -2.54
N CYS A 61 -8.45 -7.87 -3.76
CA CYS A 61 -7.25 -7.75 -4.59
C CYS A 61 -7.01 -6.29 -5.00
N ALA A 62 -5.80 -6.00 -5.46
CA ALA A 62 -5.39 -4.70 -5.95
C ALA A 62 -4.96 -4.80 -7.42
N ALA A 63 -5.34 -3.80 -8.22
CA ALA A 63 -5.06 -3.75 -9.63
C ALA A 63 -4.76 -2.32 -10.10
N VAL A 64 -4.26 -2.20 -11.32
CA VAL A 64 -4.12 -0.92 -12.02
C VAL A 64 -4.71 -1.04 -13.42
N HIS A 65 -5.06 0.08 -14.06
CA HIS A 65 -5.23 0.10 -15.51
C HIS A 65 -5.00 1.49 -16.13
N GLU A 66 -4.55 1.49 -17.38
CA GLU A 66 -4.48 2.70 -18.22
C GLU A 66 -5.55 2.67 -19.33
N GLY A 67 -6.57 1.82 -19.19
CA GLY A 67 -7.59 1.58 -20.20
C GLY A 67 -8.89 1.01 -19.62
N ARG A 68 -9.39 -0.09 -20.19
CA ARG A 68 -10.67 -0.71 -19.76
C ARG A 68 -10.50 -1.94 -18.88
N GLU A 69 -9.33 -2.56 -18.86
CA GLU A 69 -9.10 -3.84 -18.21
C GLU A 69 -8.13 -3.69 -17.04
N ALA A 70 -8.55 -4.17 -15.87
CA ALA A 70 -7.70 -4.25 -14.69
C ALA A 70 -6.58 -5.27 -14.91
N VAL A 71 -5.35 -4.88 -14.59
CA VAL A 71 -4.17 -5.73 -14.65
C VAL A 71 -3.46 -5.77 -13.30
N ALA A 72 -2.66 -6.82 -13.10
CA ALA A 72 -1.84 -6.96 -11.92
C ALA A 72 -0.88 -5.77 -11.75
N LEU A 73 -0.57 -5.45 -10.50
CA LEU A 73 0.59 -4.64 -10.15
C LEU A 73 1.89 -5.35 -10.58
N SER A 74 3.01 -4.64 -10.52
CA SER A 74 4.30 -5.34 -10.64
C SER A 74 4.44 -6.36 -9.49
N PRO A 75 5.14 -7.49 -9.68
CA PRO A 75 5.29 -8.48 -8.61
C PRO A 75 5.94 -7.92 -7.32
N GLU A 76 6.84 -6.95 -7.46
CA GLU A 76 7.45 -6.24 -6.32
C GLU A 76 6.41 -5.42 -5.56
N ASP A 77 5.61 -4.62 -6.29
CA ASP A 77 4.58 -3.76 -5.71
C ASP A 77 3.48 -4.59 -5.02
N GLU A 78 3.04 -5.67 -5.66
CA GLU A 78 2.05 -6.59 -5.09
C GLU A 78 2.58 -7.24 -3.80
N THR A 79 3.82 -7.72 -3.82
CA THR A 79 4.46 -8.30 -2.63
C THR A 79 4.56 -7.29 -1.49
N ALA A 80 4.93 -6.04 -1.81
CA ALA A 80 5.03 -4.97 -0.83
C ALA A 80 3.67 -4.65 -0.18
N LEU A 81 2.59 -4.63 -0.96
CA LEU A 81 1.24 -4.44 -0.43
C LEU A 81 0.76 -5.62 0.41
N ILE A 82 0.97 -6.85 -0.02
CA ILE A 82 0.56 -8.05 0.75
C ILE A 82 1.31 -8.13 2.08
N ALA A 83 2.60 -7.81 2.09
CA ALA A 83 3.38 -7.76 3.33
C ALA A 83 2.79 -6.76 4.34
N ARG A 84 2.20 -5.67 3.85
CA ARG A 84 1.59 -4.62 4.68
C ARG A 84 0.13 -4.89 5.04
N PHE A 85 -0.60 -5.53 4.14
CA PHE A 85 -2.01 -5.91 4.32
C PHE A 85 -2.14 -7.42 4.12
N PRO A 86 -1.90 -8.25 5.15
CA PRO A 86 -1.94 -9.71 5.02
C PRO A 86 -3.30 -10.27 4.58
N GLN A 87 -4.36 -9.48 4.69
CA GLN A 87 -5.71 -9.82 4.18
C GLN A 87 -5.89 -9.56 2.68
N LEU A 88 -4.93 -8.90 2.02
CA LEU A 88 -4.91 -8.70 0.58
C LEU A 88 -4.49 -10.01 -0.11
N ALA A 89 -5.30 -10.47 -1.05
CA ALA A 89 -4.97 -11.61 -1.90
C ALA A 89 -4.10 -11.18 -3.10
N PRO A 90 -3.24 -12.07 -3.61
CA PRO A 90 -2.60 -11.87 -4.91
C PRO A 90 -3.65 -11.67 -6.00
N PHE A 91 -3.40 -10.76 -6.95
CA PHE A 91 -4.35 -10.44 -8.02
C PHE A 91 -4.76 -11.66 -8.83
N ALA A 92 -3.84 -12.62 -9.04
CA ALA A 92 -4.12 -13.87 -9.74
C ALA A 92 -5.21 -14.76 -9.08
N ARG A 93 -5.58 -14.46 -7.83
CA ARG A 93 -6.69 -15.11 -7.12
C ARG A 93 -8.05 -14.49 -7.48
N CYS A 94 -8.10 -13.21 -7.79
CA CYS A 94 -9.30 -12.55 -8.27
C CYS A 94 -9.41 -12.71 -9.79
N THR A 95 -10.40 -13.47 -10.25
CA THR A 95 -10.61 -13.71 -11.68
C THR A 95 -11.90 -13.03 -12.15
N PRO A 96 -11.88 -12.38 -13.34
CA PRO A 96 -13.09 -11.81 -13.90
C PRO A 96 -13.99 -12.92 -14.45
N THR A 97 -15.28 -12.85 -14.13
CA THR A 97 -16.33 -13.76 -14.61
C THR A 97 -17.52 -12.97 -15.14
N ALA A 98 -18.55 -13.66 -15.65
CA ALA A 98 -19.81 -13.02 -16.05
C ALA A 98 -20.56 -12.38 -14.86
N GLU A 99 -20.30 -12.83 -13.62
CA GLU A 99 -20.93 -12.35 -12.38
C GLU A 99 -20.11 -11.24 -11.70
N GLY A 100 -18.98 -10.86 -12.30
CA GLY A 100 -17.99 -9.94 -11.74
C GLY A 100 -16.72 -10.64 -11.30
N TRP A 101 -15.95 -10.00 -10.43
CA TRP A 101 -14.75 -10.60 -9.86
C TRP A 101 -15.10 -11.67 -8.84
N MET A 102 -14.50 -12.84 -9.01
CA MET A 102 -14.65 -13.97 -8.12
C MET A 102 -13.28 -14.38 -7.58
N ASP A 103 -13.27 -14.88 -6.36
CA ASP A 103 -12.12 -15.58 -5.82
C ASP A 103 -12.07 -16.98 -6.41
N ARG A 104 -11.02 -17.31 -7.16
CA ARG A 104 -10.86 -18.62 -7.79
C ARG A 104 -10.70 -19.79 -6.82
N GLU A 105 -10.35 -19.52 -5.56
CA GLU A 105 -10.11 -20.56 -4.54
C GLU A 105 -11.37 -20.86 -3.74
N THR A 106 -12.15 -19.84 -3.40
CA THR A 106 -13.37 -19.98 -2.59
C THR A 106 -14.65 -19.96 -3.41
N GLU A 107 -14.58 -19.55 -4.68
CA GLU A 107 -15.74 -19.33 -5.56
C GLU A 107 -16.73 -18.27 -5.01
N GLU A 108 -16.24 -17.39 -4.13
CA GLU A 108 -17.03 -16.29 -3.58
C GLU A 108 -16.74 -14.97 -4.31
N PRO A 109 -17.63 -13.97 -4.24
CA PRO A 109 -17.37 -12.66 -4.83
C PRO A 109 -16.13 -12.00 -4.24
N ALA A 110 -15.27 -11.51 -5.13
CA ALA A 110 -14.10 -10.73 -4.77
C ALA A 110 -14.34 -9.23 -5.00
N LEU A 111 -13.62 -8.42 -4.25
CA LEU A 111 -13.53 -6.98 -4.43
C LEU A 111 -12.15 -6.63 -5.00
N VAL A 112 -12.12 -5.89 -6.10
CA VAL A 112 -10.87 -5.43 -6.72
C VAL A 112 -10.79 -3.91 -6.62
N HIS A 113 -9.82 -3.41 -5.86
CA HIS A 113 -9.45 -1.99 -5.84
C HIS A 113 -8.54 -1.67 -7.02
N THR A 114 -8.83 -0.55 -7.70
CA THR A 114 -8.14 -0.20 -8.94
C THR A 114 -7.71 1.26 -8.94
N ILE A 115 -6.43 1.51 -9.24
CA ILE A 115 -5.94 2.84 -9.60
C ILE A 115 -5.85 2.97 -11.12
N HIS A 116 -6.43 4.03 -11.68
CA HIS A 116 -6.43 4.29 -13.12
C HIS A 116 -6.23 5.74 -13.47
N GLY A 117 -5.90 6.01 -14.75
CA GLY A 117 -5.61 7.37 -15.23
C GLY A 117 -4.47 8.02 -14.45
N PHE A 118 -3.46 7.22 -14.11
CA PHE A 118 -2.36 7.66 -13.26
C PHE A 118 -1.42 8.56 -14.08
N THR A 119 -1.14 9.75 -13.56
CA THR A 119 -0.25 10.71 -14.23
C THR A 119 0.51 11.55 -13.21
N CYS A 120 1.72 11.97 -13.56
CA CYS A 120 2.54 12.83 -12.72
C CYS A 120 2.86 14.13 -13.48
N PRO A 121 2.11 15.22 -13.23
CA PRO A 121 2.42 16.53 -13.79
C PRO A 121 3.81 17.05 -13.37
N SER A 122 4.36 16.57 -12.25
CA SER A 122 5.74 16.84 -11.83
C SER A 122 6.31 15.66 -11.03
N ALA A 123 7.61 15.69 -10.75
CA ALA A 123 8.27 14.69 -9.90
C ALA A 123 7.78 14.67 -8.44
N THR A 124 7.03 15.69 -8.01
CA THR A 124 6.53 15.83 -6.63
C THR A 124 5.01 15.91 -6.57
N ARG A 125 4.32 15.73 -7.70
CA ARG A 125 2.86 15.77 -7.76
C ARG A 125 2.35 14.78 -8.78
N CYS A 126 1.50 13.87 -8.32
CA CYS A 126 0.82 12.90 -9.17
C CYS A 126 -0.68 12.89 -8.88
N THR A 127 -1.46 12.43 -9.85
CA THR A 127 -2.90 12.24 -9.74
C THR A 127 -3.28 10.86 -10.27
N GLY A 128 -4.37 10.31 -9.76
CA GLY A 128 -4.97 9.08 -10.28
C GLY A 128 -6.40 8.96 -9.77
N TYR A 129 -7.18 8.09 -10.39
CA TYR A 129 -8.54 7.78 -9.96
C TYR A 129 -8.56 6.45 -9.25
N ALA A 130 -9.26 6.37 -8.13
CA ALA A 130 -9.53 5.11 -7.46
C ALA A 130 -10.99 4.71 -7.62
N SER A 131 -11.21 3.42 -7.86
CA SER A 131 -12.51 2.77 -7.82
C SER A 131 -12.35 1.36 -7.28
N TYR A 132 -13.47 0.68 -7.07
CA TYR A 132 -13.49 -0.76 -6.84
C TYR A 132 -14.60 -1.43 -7.63
N ASN A 133 -14.41 -2.71 -7.97
CA ASN A 133 -15.50 -3.55 -8.47
C ASN A 133 -15.82 -4.64 -7.44
N VAL A 134 -17.10 -4.91 -7.24
CA VAL A 134 -17.59 -6.05 -6.45
C VAL A 134 -18.92 -6.53 -7.03
N ARG A 135 -19.09 -7.85 -7.20
CA ARG A 135 -20.33 -8.46 -7.75
C ARG A 135 -20.79 -7.83 -9.07
N GLY A 136 -19.83 -7.50 -9.94
CA GLY A 136 -20.09 -6.91 -11.27
C GLY A 136 -20.39 -5.41 -11.26
N ALA A 137 -20.57 -4.80 -10.09
CA ALA A 137 -20.80 -3.36 -9.97
C ALA A 137 -19.47 -2.61 -9.77
N VAL A 138 -19.24 -1.57 -10.57
CA VAL A 138 -18.11 -0.65 -10.43
C VAL A 138 -18.56 0.52 -9.56
N SER A 139 -17.76 0.87 -8.54
CA SER A 139 -17.98 2.06 -7.73
C SER A 139 -17.77 3.32 -8.56
N PRO A 140 -18.39 4.46 -8.19
CA PRO A 140 -17.93 5.74 -8.70
C PRO A 140 -16.44 5.92 -8.44
N SER A 141 -15.74 6.51 -9.42
CA SER A 141 -14.34 6.88 -9.27
C SER A 141 -14.22 8.19 -8.48
N TYR A 142 -13.19 8.29 -7.65
CA TYR A 142 -12.80 9.54 -7.00
C TYR A 142 -11.34 9.88 -7.32
N LEU A 143 -11.04 11.18 -7.40
CA LEU A 143 -9.70 11.67 -7.71
C LEU A 143 -8.82 11.62 -6.47
N LEU A 144 -7.66 10.98 -6.59
CA LEU A 144 -6.55 11.09 -5.65
C LEU A 144 -5.50 12.05 -6.22
N THR A 145 -5.10 13.02 -5.40
CA THR A 145 -3.89 13.81 -5.64
C THR A 145 -2.85 13.42 -4.61
N ALA A 146 -1.65 13.09 -5.07
CA ALA A 146 -0.49 12.83 -4.23
C ALA A 146 0.53 13.97 -4.37
N GLU A 147 1.00 14.49 -3.24
CA GLU A 147 2.04 15.52 -3.16
C GLU A 147 3.22 15.04 -2.31
N TRP A 148 4.43 15.07 -2.86
CA TRP A 148 5.65 14.74 -2.12
C TRP A 148 6.08 15.89 -1.24
N ARG A 149 6.22 15.66 0.07
CA ARG A 149 6.62 16.69 1.06
C ARG A 149 7.96 16.39 1.73
N GLY A 150 8.94 15.93 0.95
CA GLY A 150 10.33 15.81 1.40
C GLY A 150 10.60 14.65 2.35
N GLY A 151 9.74 13.64 2.35
CA GLY A 151 9.91 12.43 3.17
C GLY A 151 8.78 11.42 2.95
N GLU A 152 7.59 11.91 2.61
CA GLU A 152 6.44 11.07 2.28
C GLU A 152 5.50 11.73 1.27
N TRP A 153 4.72 10.89 0.58
CA TRP A 153 3.57 11.28 -0.21
C TRP A 153 2.37 11.58 0.71
N HIS A 154 1.78 12.75 0.53
CA HIS A 154 0.50 13.12 1.15
C HIS A 154 -0.62 13.05 0.14
N PHE A 155 -1.78 12.57 0.58
CA PHE A 155 -2.92 12.32 -0.29
C PHE A 155 -4.10 13.23 0.06
N THR A 156 -4.71 13.79 -0.97
CA THR A 156 -6.04 14.40 -0.88
C THR A 156 -6.98 13.67 -1.82
N THR A 157 -8.20 13.43 -1.34
CA THR A 157 -9.27 12.83 -2.14
C THR A 157 -10.30 13.90 -2.46
N ASP A 158 -10.60 14.09 -3.73
CA ASP A 158 -11.73 14.91 -4.16
C ASP A 158 -12.89 13.98 -4.56
N PRO A 159 -14.03 14.02 -3.84
CA PRO A 159 -15.19 13.20 -4.15
C PRO A 159 -15.96 13.69 -5.39
N GLN A 160 -15.38 14.49 -6.28
CA GLN A 160 -15.98 14.78 -7.60
C GLN A 160 -16.28 13.46 -8.32
N ILE A 161 -17.54 13.03 -8.22
CA ILE A 161 -18.07 11.81 -8.80
C ILE A 161 -17.96 11.96 -10.32
N MET A 162 -17.01 11.26 -10.93
CA MET A 162 -17.07 11.05 -12.37
C MET A 162 -18.10 9.94 -12.62
N ALA A 163 -19.30 10.34 -13.02
CA ALA A 163 -20.27 9.41 -13.61
C ALA A 163 -19.65 8.89 -14.91
N GLN A 164 -19.44 7.57 -14.98
CA GLN A 164 -19.08 6.87 -16.21
C GLN A 164 -20.33 6.65 -17.06
#